data_AF-A0A7Y2Z9C2-F1
#
_entry.id   AF-A0A7Y2Z9C2-F1
#
_cell.length_a   1.000
_cell.length_b   1.000
_cell.length_c   1.000
_cell.angle_alpha   90.00
_cell.angle_beta   90.00
_cell.angle_gamma   90.00
#
_symmetry.space_group_name_H-M   'P 1'
#
loop_
_entity.id
_entity.type
_entity.pdbx_description
1 polymer ?
#
loop_
_entity_poly.entity_id
_entity_poly.type
_entity_poly.pdbx_seq_one_letter_code
_entity_poly.pdbx_strand_id
1 'polypeptide(L)'
;VAAVQAADLEDVLRGDGPFTILAPNDDAFAKLPAGTVEDLLKPENVDKLKGVLTYYVIPGEVYAKDIASMTSGKTVNGQEVKFKVDGDSVFADAAKIIQTDVKASNGVIHIIDNVILPM
;
A
#
# COMPACT_ATOMS: atom_id res chain seq x y z
N VAL A 1 -16.49 5.16 -9.49
CA VAL A 1 -15.80 6.01 -10.49
C VAL A 1 -15.42 7.41 -9.93
N ALA A 2 -16.11 7.96 -8.92
CA ALA A 2 -15.74 9.26 -8.33
C ALA A 2 -14.49 9.28 -7.42
N ALA A 3 -13.95 8.13 -7.03
CA ALA A 3 -12.77 8.00 -6.18
C ALA A 3 -11.48 8.57 -6.80
N VAL A 4 -11.36 8.36 -8.10
CA VAL A 4 -10.13 8.57 -8.87
C VAL A 4 -10.09 10.00 -9.43
N GLN A 5 -11.24 10.68 -9.50
CA GLN A 5 -11.38 12.05 -10.00
C GLN A 5 -11.16 13.15 -8.95
N ALA A 6 -11.26 12.84 -7.65
CA ALA A 6 -11.20 13.85 -6.58
C ALA A 6 -9.79 14.06 -6.00
N ALA A 7 -8.90 13.09 -6.22
CA ALA A 7 -7.48 13.27 -6.03
C ALA A 7 -6.87 13.18 -7.43
N ASP A 8 -5.89 14.02 -7.77
CA ASP A 8 -5.04 13.98 -8.97
C ASP A 8 -4.42 12.60 -9.32
N LEU A 9 -4.82 11.53 -8.61
CA LEU A 9 -4.48 10.14 -8.81
C LEU A 9 -4.82 9.59 -10.20
N GLU A 10 -5.83 10.08 -10.92
CA GLU A 10 -6.07 9.58 -12.28
C GLU A 10 -4.92 9.96 -13.21
N ASP A 11 -4.43 11.20 -13.14
CA ASP A 11 -3.26 11.66 -13.88
C ASP A 11 -1.96 11.05 -13.34
N VAL A 12 -1.86 10.82 -12.02
CA VAL A 12 -0.69 10.13 -11.44
C VAL A 12 -0.67 8.67 -11.86
N LEU A 13 -1.75 7.89 -11.72
CA LEU A 13 -1.84 6.47 -12.13
C LEU A 13 -1.82 6.29 -13.66
N ARG A 14 -2.20 7.31 -14.43
CA ARG A 14 -1.99 7.37 -15.89
C ARG A 14 -0.60 7.86 -16.27
N GLY A 15 0.14 8.43 -15.33
CA GLY A 15 1.54 8.79 -15.52
C GLY A 15 2.33 7.53 -15.85
N ASP A 16 3.12 7.61 -16.92
CA ASP A 16 4.00 6.56 -17.44
C ASP A 16 5.16 6.37 -16.44
N GLY A 17 4.86 5.81 -15.27
CA GLY A 17 5.79 5.70 -14.16
C GLY A 17 5.55 4.39 -13.42
N PRO A 18 6.60 3.70 -12.96
CA PRO A 18 6.42 2.53 -12.12
C PRO A 18 5.77 2.93 -10.79
N PHE A 19 4.73 2.21 -10.39
CA PHE A 19 4.07 2.34 -9.09
C PHE A 19 4.45 1.19 -8.19
N THR A 20 4.69 1.51 -6.92
CA THR A 20 4.86 0.51 -5.89
C THR A 20 3.55 0.35 -5.12
N ILE A 21 2.96 -0.84 -5.15
CA ILE A 21 1.68 -1.17 -4.54
C ILE A 21 1.90 -2.08 -3.34
N LEU A 22 1.44 -1.67 -2.16
CA LEU A 22 1.47 -2.47 -0.95
C LEU A 22 0.14 -3.24 -0.83
N ALA A 23 0.18 -4.57 -0.93
CA ALA A 23 -1.01 -5.41 -0.89
C ALA A 23 -0.98 -6.34 0.34
N PRO A 24 -1.95 -6.28 1.27
CA PRO A 24 -2.04 -7.27 2.33
C PRO A 24 -2.34 -8.67 1.77
N ASN A 25 -1.71 -9.71 2.32
CA ASN A 25 -2.06 -11.10 1.99
C ASN A 25 -3.31 -11.58 2.73
N ASP A 26 -3.88 -12.70 2.30
CA ASP A 26 -4.98 -13.36 3.01
C ASP A 26 -4.70 -13.62 4.50
N ASP A 27 -3.44 -13.87 4.86
CA ASP A 27 -3.02 -14.07 6.26
C ASP A 27 -3.14 -12.76 7.09
N ALA A 28 -2.84 -11.60 6.49
CA ALA A 28 -3.07 -10.29 7.07
C ALA A 28 -4.55 -10.03 7.35
N PHE A 29 -5.40 -10.42 6.39
CA PHE A 29 -6.84 -10.37 6.56
C PHE A 29 -7.34 -11.37 7.62
N ALA A 30 -6.69 -12.53 7.74
CA ALA A 30 -7.01 -13.54 8.75
C ALA A 30 -6.56 -13.15 10.17
N LYS A 31 -5.52 -12.31 10.31
CA LYS A 31 -5.08 -11.74 11.60
C LYS A 31 -6.05 -10.68 12.12
N LEU A 32 -6.81 -10.04 11.25
CA LEU A 32 -7.87 -9.14 11.67
C LEU A 32 -9.02 -9.96 12.28
N PRO A 33 -9.66 -9.46 13.35
CA PRO A 33 -10.80 -10.14 13.93
C PRO A 33 -11.91 -10.32 12.88
N ALA A 34 -12.54 -11.51 12.90
CA ALA A 34 -13.62 -11.84 11.99
C ALA A 34 -14.70 -10.76 12.04
N GLY A 35 -14.97 -10.14 10.88
CA GLY A 35 -15.90 -9.02 10.73
C GLY A 35 -15.23 -7.69 10.33
N THR A 36 -13.94 -7.48 10.60
CA THR A 36 -13.24 -6.24 10.16
C THR A 36 -13.05 -6.21 8.65
N VAL A 37 -12.80 -7.36 8.03
CA VAL A 37 -12.68 -7.47 6.56
C VAL A 37 -14.01 -7.18 5.88
N GLU A 38 -15.09 -7.78 6.38
CA GLU A 38 -16.44 -7.49 5.90
C GLU A 38 -16.79 -6.01 6.11
N ASP A 39 -16.43 -5.43 7.25
CA ASP A 39 -16.62 -4.00 7.50
C ASP A 39 -15.80 -3.15 6.51
N LEU A 40 -14.54 -3.48 6.26
CA LEU A 40 -13.70 -2.81 5.26
C LEU A 40 -14.24 -2.93 3.84
N LEU A 41 -14.87 -4.05 3.50
CA LEU A 41 -15.56 -4.29 2.23
C LEU A 41 -16.95 -3.65 2.16
N LYS A 42 -17.48 -3.09 3.25
CA LYS A 42 -18.79 -2.41 3.21
C LYS A 42 -18.73 -1.14 2.36
N PRO A 43 -19.83 -0.83 1.66
CA PRO A 43 -19.96 0.40 0.89
C PRO A 43 -19.83 1.67 1.75
N GLU A 44 -20.12 1.59 3.06
CA GLU A 44 -19.91 2.68 4.02
C GLU A 44 -18.43 3.03 4.23
N ASN A 45 -17.52 2.08 4.00
CA ASN A 45 -16.07 2.29 4.08
C ASN A 45 -15.44 2.58 2.71
N VAL A 46 -16.24 2.91 1.67
CA VAL A 46 -15.71 3.27 0.35
C VAL A 46 -14.73 4.43 0.42
N ASP A 47 -14.96 5.45 1.25
CA ASP A 47 -14.00 6.56 1.41
C ASP A 47 -12.73 6.14 2.14
N LYS A 48 -12.80 5.18 3.08
CA LYS A 48 -11.60 4.56 3.67
C LYS A 48 -10.86 3.70 2.66
N LEU A 49 -11.56 2.89 1.87
CA LEU A 49 -10.98 2.08 0.79
C LEU A 49 -10.24 2.96 -0.21
N LYS A 50 -10.78 4.14 -0.55
CA LYS A 50 -10.06 5.13 -1.35
C LYS A 50 -8.77 5.58 -0.67
N GLY A 51 -8.85 6.03 0.59
CA GLY A 51 -7.68 6.44 1.37
C GLY A 51 -6.61 5.34 1.42
N VAL A 52 -7.02 4.11 1.72
CA VAL A 52 -6.19 2.90 1.75
C VAL A 52 -5.56 2.61 0.39
N LEU A 53 -6.34 2.60 -0.70
CA LEU A 53 -5.82 2.39 -2.06
C LEU A 53 -4.79 3.46 -2.44
N THR A 54 -5.06 4.72 -2.11
CA THR A 54 -4.13 5.83 -2.37
C THR A 54 -2.91 5.80 -1.44
N TYR A 55 -3.01 5.20 -0.26
CA TYR A 55 -1.90 5.06 0.69
C TYR A 55 -1.00 3.88 0.30
N TYR A 56 -1.57 2.81 -0.24
CA TYR A 56 -0.81 1.67 -0.73
C TYR A 56 -0.09 1.92 -2.04
N VAL A 57 -0.46 2.96 -2.78
CA VAL A 57 0.20 3.34 -4.03
C VAL A 57 1.28 4.37 -3.74
N ILE A 58 2.51 4.02 -4.05
CA ILE A 58 3.68 4.89 -3.99
C ILE A 58 4.11 5.16 -5.44
N PRO A 59 4.15 6.43 -5.88
CA PRO A 59 4.70 6.78 -7.18
C PRO A 59 6.22 6.57 -7.16
N GLY A 60 6.72 5.75 -8.08
CA GLY A 60 8.12 5.34 -8.16
C GLY A 60 8.31 3.83 -7.98
N GLU A 61 9.36 3.31 -8.61
CA GLU A 61 9.82 1.95 -8.42
C GLU A 61 10.65 1.91 -7.14
N VAL A 62 10.06 1.42 -6.06
CA VAL A 62 10.75 1.24 -4.78
C VAL A 62 10.89 -0.25 -4.55
N TYR A 63 12.03 -0.81 -4.94
CA TYR A 63 12.35 -2.21 -4.69
C TYR A 63 12.72 -2.44 -3.23
N ALA A 64 12.73 -3.70 -2.77
CA ALA A 64 13.17 -4.03 -1.40
C ALA A 64 14.55 -3.44 -1.06
N LYS A 65 15.45 -3.39 -2.04
CA LYS A 65 16.80 -2.82 -1.89
C LYS A 65 16.78 -1.32 -1.66
N ASP A 66 15.89 -0.62 -2.35
CA ASP A 66 15.64 0.80 -2.15
C ASP A 66 14.93 1.02 -0.82
N ILE A 67 13.95 0.19 -0.45
CA ILE A 67 13.30 0.21 0.86
C ILE A 67 14.33 -0.04 1.99
N ALA A 68 15.32 -0.90 1.76
CA ALA A 68 16.39 -1.13 2.73
C ALA A 68 17.34 0.06 2.87
N SER A 69 17.39 0.94 1.87
CA SER A 69 18.20 2.15 1.86
C SER A 69 17.39 3.41 2.21
N MET A 70 16.06 3.36 2.07
CA MET A 70 15.12 4.45 2.31
C MET A 70 14.29 4.21 3.57
N THR A 71 14.18 5.22 4.42
CA THR A 71 13.41 5.13 5.67
C THR A 71 11.94 5.55 5.52
N SER A 72 11.56 6.18 4.40
CA SER A 72 10.18 6.54 4.09
C SER A 72 9.95 6.62 2.57
N GLY A 73 8.71 6.36 2.14
CA GLY A 73 8.24 6.55 0.78
C GLY A 73 6.96 7.38 0.77
N LYS A 74 6.94 8.42 -0.06
CA LYS A 74 5.78 9.31 -0.17
C LYS A 74 4.70 8.64 -1.03
N THR A 75 3.51 8.46 -0.48
CA THR A 75 2.36 7.84 -1.17
C THR A 75 1.60 8.85 -2.02
N VAL A 76 0.75 8.37 -2.92
CA VAL A 76 -0.14 9.25 -3.70
C VAL A 76 -1.25 9.87 -2.84
N ASN A 77 -1.53 9.32 -1.66
CA ASN A 77 -2.39 9.97 -0.67
C ASN A 77 -1.76 11.25 -0.08
N GLY A 78 -0.47 11.50 -0.32
CA GLY A 78 0.28 12.62 0.24
C GLY A 78 0.90 12.32 1.61
N GLN A 79 0.53 11.19 2.23
CA GLN A 79 1.17 10.67 3.43
C GLN A 79 2.45 9.91 3.09
N GLU A 80 3.40 9.84 4.03
CA GLU A 80 4.60 9.02 3.89
C GLU A 80 4.44 7.69 4.61
N VAL A 81 4.65 6.58 3.89
CA VAL A 81 4.82 5.26 4.50
C VAL A 81 6.24 5.21 5.04
N LYS A 82 6.40 4.93 6.33
CA LYS A 82 7.73 4.69 6.90
C LYS A 82 8.14 3.26 6.61
N PHE A 83 9.34 3.09 6.09
CA PHE A 83 9.92 1.79 5.95
C PHE A 83 10.99 1.55 6.99
N LYS A 84 10.96 0.40 7.62
CA LYS A 84 11.93 0.01 8.64
C LYS A 84 12.43 -1.38 8.32
N VAL A 85 13.74 -1.51 8.17
CA VAL A 85 14.37 -2.81 8.00
C VAL A 85 14.87 -3.30 9.35
N ASP A 86 14.40 -4.49 9.72
CA ASP A 86 14.82 -5.22 10.91
C ASP A 86 15.44 -6.55 10.44
N GLY A 87 16.76 -6.53 10.26
CA GLY A 87 17.51 -7.67 9.71
C GLY A 87 17.11 -7.99 8.27
N ASP A 88 16.51 -9.16 8.07
CA ASP A 88 16.03 -9.65 6.76
C ASP A 88 14.57 -9.25 6.48
N SER A 89 13.90 -8.65 7.46
CA SER A 89 12.49 -8.28 7.38
C SER A 89 12.31 -6.79 7.16
N VAL A 90 11.45 -6.44 6.20
CA VAL A 90 11.07 -5.05 5.94
C VAL A 90 9.71 -4.79 6.57
N PHE A 91 9.51 -3.63 7.17
CA PHE A 91 8.25 -3.18 7.75
C PHE A 91 7.81 -1.91 7.05
N ALA A 92 6.58 -1.88 6.56
CA ALA A 92 5.87 -0.70 6.07
C ALA A 92 4.93 -0.20 7.17
N ASP A 93 5.33 0.85 7.86
CA ASP A 93 4.65 1.44 9.00
C ASP A 93 4.42 0.40 10.12
N ALA A 94 3.17 -0.03 10.35
CA ALA A 94 2.80 -1.08 11.29
C ALA A 94 2.67 -2.48 10.68
N ALA A 95 2.94 -2.64 9.38
CA ALA A 95 2.79 -3.90 8.65
C ALA A 95 4.15 -4.49 8.25
N LYS A 96 4.34 -5.79 8.41
CA LYS A 96 5.56 -6.46 7.97
C LYS A 96 5.42 -6.85 6.50
N ILE A 97 6.37 -6.45 5.68
CA ILE A 97 6.46 -6.93 4.30
C ILE A 97 7.02 -8.35 4.33
N ILE A 98 6.21 -9.30 3.87
CA ILE A 98 6.55 -10.72 3.79
C ILE A 98 7.05 -11.13 2.41
N GLN A 99 6.68 -10.38 1.38
CA GLN A 99 7.15 -10.60 0.02
C GLN A 99 7.34 -9.26 -0.65
N THR A 100 8.49 -9.06 -1.26
CA THR A 100 8.81 -7.86 -2.01
C THR A 100 9.07 -8.19 -3.48
N ASP A 101 9.16 -7.16 -4.33
CA ASP A 101 9.62 -7.29 -5.72
C ASP A 101 8.66 -8.12 -6.61
N VAL A 102 7.35 -8.13 -6.30
CA VAL A 102 6.36 -8.82 -7.13
C VAL A 102 6.10 -7.96 -8.37
N LYS A 103 6.51 -8.45 -9.54
CA LYS A 103 6.41 -7.68 -10.79
C LYS A 103 4.96 -7.53 -11.23
N ALA A 104 4.48 -6.29 -11.32
CA ALA A 104 3.17 -5.93 -11.85
C ALA A 104 3.31 -5.19 -13.18
N SER A 105 2.24 -5.18 -13.98
CA SER A 105 2.23 -4.51 -15.29
C SER A 105 2.53 -3.01 -15.20
N ASN A 106 2.23 -2.38 -14.07
CA ASN A 106 2.41 -0.95 -13.84
C ASN A 106 3.41 -0.65 -12.69
N GLY A 107 4.28 -1.61 -12.34
CA GLY A 107 5.35 -1.42 -11.34
C GLY A 107 5.61 -2.63 -10.44
N VAL A 108 5.70 -2.43 -9.13
CA VAL A 108 6.11 -3.44 -8.14
C VAL A 108 5.04 -3.60 -7.07
N ILE A 109 4.69 -4.83 -6.71
CA ILE A 109 3.83 -5.16 -5.59
C ILE A 109 4.68 -5.65 -4.42
N HIS A 110 4.35 -5.19 -3.21
CA HIS A 110 4.90 -5.68 -1.96
C HIS A 110 3.77 -6.26 -1.13
N ILE A 111 3.90 -7.53 -0.76
CA ILE A 111 2.93 -8.22 0.07
C ILE A 111 3.25 -7.99 1.54
N ILE A 112 2.25 -7.54 2.29
CA ILE A 112 2.34 -7.28 3.72
C ILE A 112 1.47 -8.24 4.54
N ASP A 113 1.87 -8.51 5.78
CA ASP A 113 1.18 -9.40 6.71
C ASP A 113 0.15 -8.70 7.62
N ASN A 114 -0.02 -7.40 7.44
CA ASN A 114 -0.95 -6.60 8.23
C ASN A 114 -1.63 -5.55 7.35
N VAL A 115 -2.89 -5.25 7.63
CA VAL A 115 -3.63 -4.24 6.88
C VAL A 115 -3.33 -2.86 7.47
N ILE A 116 -2.79 -1.97 6.65
CA ILE A 116 -2.60 -0.57 7.02
C ILE A 116 -3.91 0.19 6.75
N LEU A 117 -4.49 0.73 7.82
CA LEU A 117 -5.67 1.59 7.75
C LEU A 117 -5.24 3.02 8.10
N PRO A 118 -5.17 3.93 7.11
CA PRO A 118 -5.00 5.34 7.40
C PRO A 118 -6.25 5.82 8.13
N MET A 119 -6.07 6.32 9.35
CA MET A 119 -7.12 6.90 10.20
C MET A 119 -7.28 8.40 9.95
#